data_AF-A0A9D3T812-F1
#
_entry.id   AF-A0A9D3T812-F1
#
_cell.length_a   1.000
_cell.length_b   1.000
_cell.length_c   1.000
_cell.angle_alpha   90.00
_cell.angle_beta   90.00
_cell.angle_gamma   90.00
#
_symmetry.space_group_name_H-M   'P 1'
#
loop_
_entity.id
_entity.type
_entity.pdbx_description
1 polymer ?
#
loop_
_entity_poly.entity_id
_entity_poly.type
_entity_poly.pdbx_seq_one_letter_code
_entity_poly.pdbx_strand_id
1 'polypeptide(L)'
;MSDAPESSDKKEEETNIPEPEEDESDDSSDEGGATGEEEMDFLRNLFSRTLGLGPGEKVLDELTLEGVARYIQSGKCKNIICMVGAGISTSAGIPDFRSPGTGLYANLQKYNLPYPEAIFQIDYFKKHPEPFFALAKELYPGQFKPTVCHYFIKLLKDKGLLQRCYSQNIDTLERVAGLQADDLIEAHGTFYTSHCVSFLCRKEYTLDWMKEKIFSDEIPKCEKCSGLVKPDIVFFGENLPARFFTSMKTDFPRCDLLIIMGTSLQVQPFASLVSRVSKSTPRLLINMEKTGQCDALMGMLGFGGGMDFDSEKAYRDVAYIGTCDDGCLALAELLGWKAELEEMVKREHALIDSKDKQDKAKQASQSSAAGGKTTSGTGKSDKTE
;
A
#
# COMPACT_ATOMS: atom_id res chain seq x y z
N MET A 1 21.79 58.41 14.55
CA MET A 1 22.40 59.73 14.31
C MET A 1 22.67 59.77 12.81
N SER A 2 21.68 60.19 12.01
CA SER A 2 21.44 61.59 11.57
C SER A 2 22.47 61.95 10.48
N ASP A 3 22.16 62.34 9.24
CA ASP A 3 21.05 63.10 8.66
C ASP A 3 20.98 62.89 7.12
N ALA A 4 19.84 63.23 6.51
CA ALA A 4 19.71 63.57 5.07
C ALA A 4 20.15 65.04 4.84
N PRO A 5 20.37 65.57 3.61
CA PRO A 5 19.23 66.02 2.76
C PRO A 5 19.45 66.11 1.21
N GLU A 6 18.30 66.22 0.52
CA GLU A 6 17.88 67.00 -0.67
C GLU A 6 18.83 67.54 -1.77
N SER A 7 18.36 67.47 -3.03
CA SER A 7 18.08 68.66 -3.86
C SER A 7 17.11 68.39 -5.04
N SER A 8 16.13 69.29 -5.19
CA SER A 8 15.18 69.54 -6.30
C SER A 8 15.88 69.99 -7.61
N ASP A 9 15.31 70.04 -8.81
CA ASP A 9 14.10 70.77 -9.25
C ASP A 9 13.61 70.36 -10.66
N LYS A 10 12.32 70.66 -10.90
CA LYS A 10 11.50 70.36 -12.10
C LYS A 10 11.64 71.42 -13.22
N LYS A 11 11.29 71.05 -14.46
CA LYS A 11 10.42 71.88 -15.34
C LYS A 11 9.77 71.07 -16.47
N GLU A 12 8.53 71.47 -16.76
CA GLU A 12 7.50 70.89 -17.63
C GLU A 12 7.68 71.24 -19.12
N GLU A 13 7.09 70.45 -20.00
CA GLU A 13 6.44 70.98 -21.22
C GLU A 13 5.33 70.04 -21.72
N GLU A 14 4.13 70.61 -21.85
CA GLU A 14 2.89 70.03 -22.39
C GLU A 14 2.91 69.95 -23.92
N THR A 15 2.18 69.00 -24.51
CA THR A 15 1.51 69.22 -25.80
C THR A 15 0.10 68.61 -25.80
N ASN A 16 -0.85 69.47 -26.14
CA ASN A 16 -2.28 69.24 -26.38
C ASN A 16 -2.47 68.70 -27.83
N ILE A 17 -3.60 68.16 -28.30
CA ILE A 17 -4.78 68.76 -29.00
C ILE A 17 -5.49 67.52 -29.73
N PRO A 18 -6.72 67.57 -30.30
CA PRO A 18 -8.08 67.38 -29.75
C PRO A 18 -8.95 66.26 -30.44
N GLU A 19 -10.18 66.02 -29.94
CA GLU A 19 -11.36 65.40 -30.64
C GLU A 19 -12.03 66.42 -31.62
N PRO A 20 -13.04 66.16 -32.51
CA PRO A 20 -14.19 65.22 -32.40
C PRO A 20 -14.81 64.64 -33.73
N GLU A 21 -15.92 63.88 -33.59
CA GLU A 21 -17.24 63.97 -34.28
C GLU A 21 -17.93 62.63 -34.61
N GLU A 22 -19.24 62.60 -34.35
CA GLU A 22 -20.21 61.52 -34.54
C GLU A 22 -20.75 61.51 -35.98
N ASP A 23 -21.11 60.33 -36.51
CA ASP A 23 -22.11 60.21 -37.60
C ASP A 23 -22.82 58.85 -37.53
N GLU A 24 -24.16 58.89 -37.54
CA GLU A 24 -25.07 57.75 -37.61
C GLU A 24 -25.16 57.17 -39.03
N SER A 25 -25.30 55.84 -39.16
CA SER A 25 -26.12 55.25 -40.24
C SER A 25 -26.59 53.84 -39.88
N ASP A 26 -27.91 53.65 -39.93
CA ASP A 26 -28.61 52.36 -40.00
C ASP A 26 -28.29 51.66 -41.33
N ASP A 27 -27.99 50.35 -41.32
CA ASP A 27 -28.75 49.39 -42.16
C ASP A 27 -28.57 47.93 -41.69
N SER A 28 -29.67 47.22 -41.86
CA SER A 28 -29.98 45.83 -41.57
C SER A 28 -29.09 44.77 -42.25
N SER A 29 -28.80 43.66 -41.54
CA SER A 29 -28.99 42.29 -42.05
C SER A 29 -28.59 41.26 -40.99
N ASP A 30 -29.60 40.54 -40.52
CA ASP A 30 -29.51 39.22 -39.92
C ASP A 30 -28.98 38.23 -40.98
N GLU A 31 -27.99 37.40 -40.66
CA GLU A 31 -27.76 36.03 -41.15
C GLU A 31 -26.32 35.55 -40.81
N GLY A 32 -26.21 34.44 -40.05
CA GLY A 32 -25.05 33.53 -40.15
C GLY A 32 -24.09 33.41 -38.96
N GLY A 33 -24.56 33.45 -37.71
CA GLY A 33 -23.70 33.36 -36.52
C GLY A 33 -23.54 31.98 -35.85
N ALA A 34 -23.85 30.86 -36.52
CA ALA A 34 -23.91 29.55 -35.86
C ALA A 34 -22.66 28.66 -35.99
N THR A 35 -21.72 28.97 -36.90
CA THR A 35 -20.58 28.07 -37.20
C THR A 35 -19.28 28.43 -36.47
N GLY A 36 -19.09 29.71 -36.14
CA GLY A 36 -17.84 30.20 -35.52
C GLY A 36 -17.72 29.88 -34.02
N GLU A 37 -18.83 29.86 -33.28
CA GLU A 37 -18.82 29.47 -31.86
C GLU A 37 -18.54 27.98 -31.69
N GLU A 38 -19.14 27.13 -32.52
CA GLU A 38 -18.93 25.68 -32.46
C GLU A 38 -17.48 25.29 -32.84
N GLU A 39 -16.88 25.95 -33.84
CA GLU A 39 -15.47 25.74 -34.19
C GLU A 39 -14.52 26.26 -33.11
N MET A 40 -14.81 27.41 -32.51
CA MET A 40 -14.00 27.95 -31.42
C MET A 40 -14.10 27.10 -30.15
N ASP A 41 -15.27 26.54 -29.85
CA ASP A 41 -15.44 25.60 -28.74
C ASP A 41 -14.78 24.25 -29.02
N PHE A 42 -14.79 23.77 -30.26
CA PHE A 42 -14.04 22.58 -30.66
C PHE A 42 -12.53 22.80 -30.51
N LEU A 43 -12.01 23.93 -31.00
CA LEU A 43 -10.60 24.28 -30.87
C LEU A 43 -10.21 24.46 -29.39
N ARG A 44 -11.04 25.14 -28.60
CA ARG A 44 -10.82 25.31 -27.16
C ARG A 44 -10.83 23.98 -26.42
N ASN A 45 -11.76 23.07 -26.73
CA ASN A 45 -11.77 21.72 -26.16
C ASN A 45 -10.56 20.89 -26.61
N LEU A 46 -10.13 21.02 -27.87
CA LEU A 46 -8.94 20.36 -28.39
C LEU A 46 -7.66 20.89 -27.73
N PHE A 47 -7.54 22.20 -27.53
CA PHE A 47 -6.43 22.84 -26.82
C PHE A 47 -6.44 22.49 -25.33
N SER A 48 -7.59 22.48 -24.67
CA SER A 48 -7.71 22.05 -23.27
C SER A 48 -7.31 20.58 -23.08
N ARG A 49 -7.64 19.69 -24.03
CA ARG A 49 -7.23 18.27 -24.01
C ARG A 49 -5.75 18.08 -24.33
N THR A 50 -5.20 18.85 -25.28
CA THR A 50 -3.81 18.73 -25.74
C THR A 50 -2.83 19.37 -24.77
N LEU A 51 -3.21 20.48 -24.13
CA LEU A 51 -2.37 21.23 -23.18
C LEU A 51 -2.70 20.90 -21.71
N GLY A 52 -3.75 20.13 -21.43
CA GLY A 52 -4.18 19.79 -20.07
C GLY A 52 -4.64 21.00 -19.26
N LEU A 53 -5.19 22.03 -19.93
CA LEU A 53 -5.58 23.32 -19.34
C LEU A 53 -7.10 23.46 -19.07
N GLY A 54 -7.87 22.38 -19.19
CA GLY A 54 -9.29 22.36 -18.79
C GLY A 54 -9.48 21.95 -17.31
N PRO A 55 -10.62 22.28 -16.67
CA PRO A 55 -11.02 21.60 -15.44
C PRO A 55 -10.98 20.09 -15.71
N GLY A 56 -10.35 19.32 -14.82
CA GLY A 56 -10.13 17.89 -15.02
C GLY A 56 -11.44 17.20 -15.43
N GLU A 57 -11.41 16.48 -16.55
CA GLU A 57 -12.56 15.70 -17.01
C GLU A 57 -13.01 14.81 -15.85
N LYS A 58 -14.25 14.99 -15.38
CA LYS A 58 -14.79 14.19 -14.27
C LYS A 58 -14.73 12.72 -14.67
N VAL A 59 -13.85 11.98 -14.00
CA VAL A 59 -13.56 10.58 -14.36
C VAL A 59 -14.64 9.63 -13.81
N LEU A 60 -15.24 10.05 -12.70
CA LEU A 60 -16.40 9.41 -12.08
C LEU A 60 -17.63 10.30 -12.27
N ASP A 61 -18.81 9.70 -12.35
CA ASP A 61 -20.08 10.43 -12.37
C ASP A 61 -20.35 11.12 -11.02
N GLU A 62 -19.97 10.48 -9.91
CA GLU A 62 -19.93 11.04 -8.57
C GLU A 62 -18.70 10.55 -7.78
N LEU A 63 -18.20 11.38 -6.87
CA LEU A 63 -17.05 11.06 -6.01
C LEU A 63 -17.48 10.28 -4.76
N THR A 64 -18.16 9.17 -4.96
CA THR A 64 -18.65 8.28 -3.89
C THR A 64 -18.25 6.84 -4.15
N LEU A 65 -18.50 5.96 -3.18
CA LEU A 65 -18.26 4.53 -3.33
C LEU A 65 -19.16 3.94 -4.44
N GLU A 66 -20.40 4.43 -4.56
CA GLU A 66 -21.35 4.07 -5.61
C GLU A 66 -20.84 4.48 -7.00
N GLY A 67 -20.28 5.69 -7.15
CA GLY A 67 -19.64 6.12 -8.39
C GLY A 67 -18.46 5.24 -8.79
N VAL A 68 -17.62 4.83 -7.83
CA VAL A 68 -16.55 3.86 -8.08
C VAL A 68 -17.10 2.49 -8.48
N ALA A 69 -18.15 2.00 -7.82
CA ALA A 69 -18.77 0.73 -8.15
C ALA A 69 -19.35 0.73 -9.57
N ARG A 70 -20.04 1.80 -9.98
CA ARG A 70 -20.53 1.97 -11.35
C ARG A 70 -19.40 2.06 -12.36
N TYR A 71 -18.29 2.73 -12.02
CA TYR A 71 -17.10 2.76 -12.87
C TYR A 71 -16.51 1.36 -13.10
N ILE A 72 -16.42 0.53 -12.06
CA ILE A 72 -15.99 -0.87 -12.17
C ILE A 72 -16.96 -1.66 -13.09
N GLN A 73 -18.27 -1.50 -12.89
CA GLN A 73 -19.30 -2.20 -13.67
C GLN A 73 -19.41 -1.74 -15.13
N SER A 74 -18.89 -0.54 -15.46
CA SER A 74 -18.97 0.03 -16.82
C SER A 74 -18.20 -0.74 -17.89
N GLY A 75 -17.31 -1.65 -17.50
CA GLY A 75 -16.41 -2.37 -18.41
C GLY A 75 -15.20 -1.55 -18.89
N LYS A 76 -15.10 -0.26 -18.50
CA LYS A 76 -13.91 0.57 -18.72
C LYS A 76 -12.77 0.20 -17.78
N CYS A 77 -13.09 -0.20 -16.55
CA CYS A 77 -12.10 -0.62 -15.55
C CYS A 77 -11.70 -2.08 -15.76
N LYS A 78 -10.45 -2.33 -16.13
CA LYS A 78 -9.93 -3.69 -16.38
C LYS A 78 -8.70 -4.02 -15.55
N ASN A 79 -7.95 -3.00 -15.15
CA ASN A 79 -6.67 -3.15 -14.46
C ASN A 79 -6.71 -2.39 -13.13
N ILE A 80 -7.10 -3.09 -12.06
CA ILE A 80 -7.14 -2.57 -10.71
C ILE A 80 -5.81 -2.83 -10.03
N ILE A 81 -5.19 -1.79 -9.49
CA ILE A 81 -4.03 -1.91 -8.60
C ILE A 81 -4.52 -1.70 -7.17
N CYS A 82 -4.18 -2.63 -6.29
CA CYS A 82 -4.37 -2.46 -4.84
C CYS A 82 -3.04 -2.02 -4.20
N MET A 83 -3.07 -0.97 -3.39
CA MET A 83 -1.98 -0.58 -2.50
C MET A 83 -2.42 -0.80 -1.07
N VAL A 84 -1.74 -1.66 -0.33
CA VAL A 84 -2.17 -2.07 1.01
C VAL A 84 -1.08 -1.95 2.05
N GLY A 85 -1.49 -1.69 3.29
CA GLY A 85 -0.62 -1.67 4.47
C GLY A 85 -1.25 -2.36 5.67
N ALA A 86 -0.68 -2.13 6.85
CA ALA A 86 -0.98 -2.94 8.03
C ALA A 86 -2.44 -2.88 8.48
N GLY A 87 -3.17 -1.82 8.13
CA GLY A 87 -4.59 -1.64 8.46
C GLY A 87 -5.50 -2.72 7.87
N ILE A 88 -5.10 -3.43 6.81
CA ILE A 88 -5.88 -4.57 6.29
C ILE A 88 -5.76 -5.83 7.15
N SER A 89 -4.75 -5.90 8.03
CA SER A 89 -4.42 -7.08 8.84
C SER A 89 -4.78 -6.90 10.32
N THR A 90 -5.23 -5.72 10.75
CA THR A 90 -5.56 -5.45 12.16
C THR A 90 -6.72 -6.29 12.67
N SER A 91 -7.76 -6.51 11.86
CA SER A 91 -8.89 -7.39 12.21
C SER A 91 -8.52 -8.87 12.24
N ALA A 92 -7.38 -9.27 11.66
CA ALA A 92 -6.82 -10.61 11.83
C ALA A 92 -6.12 -10.79 13.19
N GLY A 93 -5.95 -9.73 13.98
CA GLY A 93 -5.23 -9.74 15.25
C GLY A 93 -3.74 -9.39 15.13
N ILE A 94 -3.27 -8.95 13.96
CA ILE A 94 -1.90 -8.47 13.76
C ILE A 94 -1.90 -6.97 14.03
N PRO A 95 -1.23 -6.48 15.09
CA PRO A 95 -1.20 -5.05 15.37
C PRO A 95 -0.50 -4.30 14.22
N ASP A 96 -0.98 -3.10 13.92
CA ASP A 96 -0.22 -2.22 13.05
C ASP A 96 1.06 -1.73 13.75
N PHE A 97 1.89 -0.96 13.05
CA PHE A 97 3.12 -0.46 13.66
C PHE A 97 2.88 0.77 14.56
N ARG A 98 1.94 1.64 14.19
CA ARG A 98 1.92 3.06 14.60
C ARG A 98 0.73 3.46 15.46
N SER A 99 -0.33 2.66 15.54
CA SER A 99 -1.53 3.05 16.28
C SER A 99 -1.20 3.30 17.76
N PRO A 100 -1.62 4.44 18.33
CA PRO A 100 -1.39 4.73 19.74
C PRO A 100 -1.98 3.64 20.65
N GLY A 101 -1.20 3.16 21.61
CA GLY A 101 -1.63 2.20 22.63
C GLY A 101 -1.81 0.74 22.19
N THR A 102 -2.02 0.47 20.90
CA THR A 102 -2.23 -0.90 20.36
C THR A 102 -1.18 -1.32 19.34
N GLY A 103 -0.53 -0.35 18.69
CA GLY A 103 0.49 -0.61 17.68
C GLY A 103 1.74 -1.26 18.27
N LEU A 104 2.46 -1.98 17.42
CA LEU A 104 3.63 -2.75 17.76
C LEU A 104 4.66 -1.92 18.56
N TYR A 105 4.94 -0.68 18.13
CA TYR A 105 5.90 0.20 18.79
C TYR A 105 5.55 0.56 20.23
N ALA A 106 4.26 0.56 20.60
CA ALA A 106 3.84 0.80 21.98
C ALA A 106 4.22 -0.37 22.92
N ASN A 107 4.40 -1.58 22.37
CA ASN A 107 4.60 -2.82 23.11
C ASN A 107 6.06 -3.33 23.09
N LEU A 108 7.01 -2.56 22.51
CA LEU A 108 8.42 -2.98 22.40
C LEU A 108 9.29 -2.65 23.62
N GLN A 109 8.74 -2.05 24.67
CA GLN A 109 9.51 -1.63 25.85
C GLN A 109 10.31 -2.78 26.49
N LYS A 110 9.80 -4.02 26.42
CA LYS A 110 10.45 -5.23 26.94
C LYS A 110 11.80 -5.57 26.27
N TYR A 111 12.08 -5.02 25.09
CA TYR A 111 13.29 -5.31 24.32
C TYR A 111 14.45 -4.35 24.60
N ASN A 112 14.27 -3.37 25.49
CA ASN A 112 15.30 -2.38 25.88
C ASN A 112 15.98 -1.72 24.66
N LEU A 113 15.17 -1.35 23.68
CA LEU A 113 15.62 -0.71 22.43
C LEU A 113 15.98 0.76 22.67
N PRO A 114 16.94 1.33 21.92
CA PRO A 114 17.25 2.77 22.02
C PRO A 114 16.06 3.65 21.57
N TYR A 115 15.26 3.14 20.63
CA TYR A 115 13.99 3.69 20.18
C TYR A 115 13.22 2.56 19.46
N PRO A 116 11.87 2.62 19.35
CA PRO A 116 11.06 1.50 18.85
C PRO A 116 11.44 1.00 17.45
N GLU A 117 11.79 1.89 16.54
CA GLU A 117 12.13 1.57 15.15
C GLU A 117 13.46 0.82 15.02
N ALA A 118 14.32 0.84 16.05
CA ALA A 118 15.64 0.22 16.01
C ALA A 118 15.57 -1.29 15.73
N ILE A 119 14.52 -1.98 16.19
CA ILE A 119 14.31 -3.42 15.93
C ILE A 119 14.22 -3.75 14.44
N PHE A 120 13.82 -2.78 13.61
CA PHE A 120 13.68 -2.90 12.16
C PHE A 120 14.79 -2.16 11.40
N GLN A 121 15.85 -1.68 12.05
CA GLN A 121 17.02 -1.12 11.37
C GLN A 121 18.07 -2.18 11.09
N ILE A 122 18.58 -2.23 9.86
CA ILE A 122 19.52 -3.27 9.43
C ILE A 122 20.83 -3.27 10.23
N ASP A 123 21.33 -2.09 10.59
CA ASP A 123 22.59 -1.96 11.33
C ASP A 123 22.44 -2.37 12.80
N TYR A 124 21.26 -2.12 13.39
CA TYR A 124 20.94 -2.61 14.73
C TYR A 124 20.78 -4.14 14.71
N PHE A 125 19.98 -4.68 13.77
CA PHE A 125 19.76 -6.12 13.62
C PHE A 125 21.05 -6.92 13.45
N LYS A 126 22.02 -6.42 12.68
CA LYS A 126 23.32 -7.10 12.49
C LYS A 126 24.13 -7.22 13.79
N LYS A 127 23.93 -6.31 14.74
CA LYS A 127 24.63 -6.27 16.03
C LYS A 127 23.84 -6.96 17.15
N HIS A 128 22.52 -6.78 17.14
CA HIS A 128 21.56 -7.25 18.13
C HIS A 128 20.35 -7.89 17.43
N PRO A 129 20.50 -9.10 16.87
CA PRO A 129 19.41 -9.78 16.17
C PRO A 129 18.35 -10.37 17.11
N GLU A 130 18.67 -10.55 18.39
CA GLU A 130 17.86 -11.26 19.38
C GLU A 130 16.46 -10.63 19.56
N PRO A 131 16.31 -9.29 19.70
CA PRO A 131 15.00 -8.66 19.83
C PRO A 131 14.07 -8.94 18.64
N PHE A 132 14.62 -8.88 17.42
CA PHE A 132 13.84 -9.14 16.21
C PHE A 132 13.35 -10.59 16.17
N PHE A 133 14.20 -11.57 16.49
CA PHE A 133 13.80 -12.98 16.44
C PHE A 133 12.84 -13.36 17.57
N ALA A 134 12.99 -12.77 18.76
CA ALA A 134 12.02 -12.90 19.84
C ALA A 134 10.65 -12.35 19.40
N LEU A 135 10.63 -11.18 18.76
CA LEU A 135 9.41 -10.61 18.22
C LEU A 135 8.82 -11.44 17.07
N ALA A 136 9.66 -11.94 16.16
CA ALA A 136 9.23 -12.76 15.03
C ALA A 136 8.57 -14.08 15.49
N LYS A 137 8.99 -14.63 16.64
CA LYS A 137 8.34 -15.78 17.28
C LYS A 137 6.92 -15.46 17.73
N GLU A 138 6.70 -14.27 18.28
CA GLU A 138 5.38 -13.80 18.72
C GLU A 138 4.43 -13.52 17.56
N LEU A 139 4.97 -13.10 16.41
CA LEU A 139 4.20 -12.70 15.22
C LEU A 139 4.20 -13.76 14.11
N TYR A 140 4.62 -15.00 14.39
CA TYR A 140 4.93 -15.97 13.33
C TYR A 140 3.69 -16.36 12.48
N PRO A 141 3.81 -16.42 11.14
CA PRO A 141 2.70 -16.79 10.24
C PRO A 141 2.09 -18.17 10.54
N GLY A 142 0.76 -18.27 10.40
CA GLY A 142 -0.02 -19.49 10.70
C GLY A 142 -0.82 -19.44 12.00
N GLN A 143 -0.78 -18.33 12.73
CA GLN A 143 -1.73 -18.04 13.82
C GLN A 143 -2.90 -17.16 13.38
N PHE A 144 -2.79 -16.56 12.20
CA PHE A 144 -3.68 -15.51 11.72
C PHE A 144 -4.36 -15.94 10.43
N LYS A 145 -5.62 -15.54 10.27
CA LYS A 145 -6.42 -15.79 9.08
C LYS A 145 -6.52 -14.50 8.26
N PRO A 146 -6.48 -14.56 6.92
CA PRO A 146 -6.72 -13.38 6.10
C PRO A 146 -8.08 -12.76 6.38
N THR A 147 -8.14 -11.44 6.30
CA THR A 147 -9.35 -10.65 6.58
C THR A 147 -10.28 -10.59 5.38
N VAL A 148 -11.46 -9.98 5.53
CA VAL A 148 -12.39 -9.77 4.41
C VAL A 148 -11.75 -8.93 3.33
N CYS A 149 -10.95 -7.93 3.71
CA CYS A 149 -10.18 -7.12 2.76
C CYS A 149 -9.22 -7.96 1.90
N HIS A 150 -8.51 -8.94 2.48
CA HIS A 150 -7.65 -9.84 1.70
C HIS A 150 -8.43 -10.66 0.68
N TYR A 151 -9.57 -11.23 1.09
CA TYR A 151 -10.42 -12.01 0.20
C TYR A 151 -11.12 -11.15 -0.85
N PHE A 152 -11.37 -9.87 -0.58
CA PHE A 152 -11.84 -8.93 -1.61
C PHE A 152 -10.80 -8.78 -2.72
N ILE A 153 -9.51 -8.64 -2.39
CA ILE A 153 -8.42 -8.58 -3.39
C ILE A 153 -8.34 -9.91 -4.15
N LYS A 154 -8.48 -11.05 -3.46
CA LYS A 154 -8.58 -12.36 -4.13
C LYS A 154 -9.76 -12.43 -5.09
N LEU A 155 -10.90 -11.86 -4.72
CA LEU A 155 -12.09 -11.83 -5.56
C LEU A 155 -11.89 -10.94 -6.81
N LEU A 156 -11.15 -9.83 -6.68
CA LEU A 156 -10.71 -9.03 -7.85
C LEU A 156 -9.85 -9.86 -8.81
N LYS A 157 -8.95 -10.71 -8.29
CA LYS A 157 -8.17 -11.66 -9.11
C LYS A 157 -9.09 -12.64 -9.81
N ASP A 158 -10.02 -13.27 -9.09
CA ASP A 158 -10.92 -14.29 -9.64
C ASP A 158 -11.86 -13.74 -10.71
N LYS A 159 -12.19 -12.45 -10.63
CA LYS A 159 -12.97 -11.74 -11.65
C LYS A 159 -12.13 -11.15 -12.77
N GLY A 160 -10.81 -11.39 -12.78
CA GLY A 160 -9.89 -10.93 -13.83
C GLY A 160 -9.67 -9.41 -13.85
N LEU A 161 -9.91 -8.73 -12.73
CA LEU A 161 -9.77 -7.26 -12.61
C LEU A 161 -8.47 -6.84 -11.92
N LEU A 162 -7.86 -7.73 -11.11
CA LEU A 162 -6.63 -7.40 -10.40
C LEU A 162 -5.42 -7.40 -11.36
N GLN A 163 -4.80 -6.23 -11.54
CA GLN A 163 -3.52 -6.09 -12.23
C GLN A 163 -2.35 -6.42 -11.28
N ARG A 164 -2.38 -5.86 -10.06
CA ARG A 164 -1.36 -6.10 -9.03
C ARG A 164 -1.83 -5.68 -7.64
N CYS A 165 -1.38 -6.39 -6.62
CA CYS A 165 -1.42 -5.97 -5.22
C CYS A 165 0.00 -5.60 -4.76
N TYR A 166 0.20 -4.33 -4.44
CA TYR A 166 1.40 -3.81 -3.79
C TYR A 166 1.15 -3.79 -2.28
N SER A 167 1.88 -4.60 -1.53
CA SER A 167 1.72 -4.70 -0.08
C SER A 167 2.96 -4.18 0.65
N GLN A 168 2.74 -3.41 1.71
CA GLN A 168 3.75 -3.04 2.70
C GLN A 168 3.88 -4.09 3.81
N ASN A 169 2.96 -5.05 3.86
CA ASN A 169 2.89 -6.05 4.91
C ASN A 169 3.91 -7.15 4.66
N ILE A 170 4.29 -7.81 5.75
CA ILE A 170 5.21 -8.94 5.75
C ILE A 170 4.53 -10.20 6.32
N ASP A 171 3.28 -10.11 6.76
CA ASP A 171 2.53 -11.18 7.42
C ASP A 171 2.15 -12.35 6.48
N THR A 172 2.28 -12.17 5.17
CA THR A 172 2.00 -13.14 4.10
C THR A 172 0.52 -13.53 3.93
N LEU A 173 -0.42 -12.81 4.57
CA LEU A 173 -1.84 -13.12 4.51
C LEU A 173 -2.42 -12.99 3.09
N GLU A 174 -1.82 -12.19 2.22
CA GLU A 174 -2.17 -12.13 0.80
C GLU A 174 -1.96 -13.47 0.09
N ARG A 175 -0.85 -14.17 0.41
CA ARG A 175 -0.55 -15.50 -0.13
C ARG A 175 -1.49 -16.54 0.45
N VAL A 176 -1.79 -16.45 1.74
CA VAL A 176 -2.74 -17.35 2.41
C VAL A 176 -4.15 -17.17 1.84
N ALA A 177 -4.54 -15.95 1.46
CA ALA A 177 -5.80 -15.68 0.76
C ALA A 177 -5.82 -16.19 -0.70
N GLY A 178 -4.70 -16.71 -1.20
CA GLY A 178 -4.60 -17.34 -2.52
C GLY A 178 -4.08 -16.42 -3.64
N LEU A 179 -3.49 -15.27 -3.32
CA LEU A 179 -2.74 -14.49 -4.30
C LEU A 179 -1.39 -15.17 -4.59
N GLN A 180 -1.07 -15.27 -5.88
CA GLN A 180 0.14 -15.89 -6.39
C GLN A 180 1.27 -14.87 -6.46
N ALA A 181 2.49 -15.36 -6.67
CA ALA A 181 3.67 -14.49 -6.80
C ALA A 181 3.51 -13.44 -7.90
N ASP A 182 2.78 -13.77 -8.97
CA ASP A 182 2.52 -12.84 -10.06
C ASP A 182 1.46 -11.80 -9.72
N ASP A 183 0.58 -11.99 -8.74
CA ASP A 183 -0.34 -10.92 -8.36
C ASP A 183 0.31 -9.92 -7.42
N LEU A 184 1.42 -10.30 -6.77
CA LEU A 184 1.95 -9.60 -5.60
C LEU A 184 3.26 -8.88 -5.85
N ILE A 185 3.37 -7.71 -5.23
CA ILE A 185 4.60 -6.99 -4.98
C ILE A 185 4.69 -6.76 -3.48
N GLU A 186 5.42 -7.63 -2.80
CA GLU A 186 5.77 -7.50 -1.38
C GLU A 186 6.86 -6.41 -1.25
N ALA A 187 6.43 -5.15 -1.18
CA ALA A 187 7.31 -3.98 -1.26
C ALA A 187 8.32 -3.95 -0.11
N HIS A 188 7.92 -4.39 1.08
CA HIS A 188 8.80 -4.53 2.23
C HIS A 188 9.28 -5.97 2.44
N GLY A 189 9.27 -6.77 1.38
CA GLY A 189 9.77 -8.14 1.42
C GLY A 189 8.84 -9.12 2.14
N THR A 190 9.35 -10.29 2.49
CA THR A 190 8.52 -11.42 2.92
C THR A 190 9.23 -12.31 3.95
N PHE A 191 8.46 -12.95 4.83
CA PHE A 191 8.96 -14.03 5.68
C PHE A 191 9.07 -15.38 4.94
N TYR A 192 8.50 -15.49 3.73
CA TYR A 192 8.41 -16.75 2.99
C TYR A 192 9.77 -17.36 2.63
N THR A 193 10.78 -16.51 2.39
CA THR A 193 12.16 -16.89 2.12
C THR A 193 13.12 -16.12 3.03
N SER A 194 14.32 -16.66 3.20
CA SER A 194 15.37 -16.06 4.02
C SER A 194 16.73 -16.24 3.37
N HIS A 195 17.64 -15.28 3.54
CA HIS A 195 18.98 -15.36 2.96
C HIS A 195 20.07 -15.12 4.00
N CYS A 196 21.20 -15.79 3.81
CA CYS A 196 22.44 -15.42 4.50
C CYS A 196 22.81 -13.96 4.16
N VAL A 197 23.07 -13.15 5.18
CA VAL A 197 23.43 -11.74 5.01
C VAL A 197 24.83 -11.54 4.41
N SER A 198 25.68 -12.58 4.44
CA SER A 198 27.00 -12.54 3.81
C SER A 198 26.86 -12.39 2.30
N PHE A 199 27.40 -11.29 1.76
CA PHE A 199 27.35 -10.96 0.34
C PHE A 199 28.00 -12.03 -0.55
N LEU A 200 29.05 -12.69 -0.06
CA LEU A 200 29.74 -13.76 -0.78
C LEU A 200 29.02 -15.12 -0.71
N CYS A 201 27.98 -15.24 0.12
CA CYS A 201 27.27 -16.50 0.31
C CYS A 201 25.85 -16.47 -0.27
N ARG A 202 24.98 -15.57 0.23
CA ARG A 202 23.57 -15.45 -0.16
C ARG A 202 22.82 -16.78 -0.30
N LYS A 203 23.13 -17.78 0.55
CA LYS A 203 22.37 -19.05 0.56
C LYS A 203 20.94 -18.77 1.02
N GLU A 204 19.97 -19.26 0.25
CA GLU A 204 18.54 -19.20 0.55
C GLU A 204 18.16 -20.31 1.55
N TYR A 205 17.19 -19.99 2.41
CA TYR A 205 16.55 -20.90 3.37
C TYR A 205 15.04 -20.73 3.29
N THR A 206 14.32 -21.84 3.49
CA THR A 206 12.86 -21.88 3.43
C THR A 206 12.23 -21.34 4.71
N LEU A 207 10.94 -21.00 4.64
CA LEU A 207 10.12 -20.64 5.79
C LEU A 207 10.21 -21.70 6.92
N ASP A 208 10.10 -22.99 6.59
CA ASP A 208 10.15 -24.08 7.57
C ASP A 208 11.49 -24.15 8.31
N TRP A 209 12.61 -23.97 7.60
CA TRP A 209 13.93 -23.91 8.23
C TRP A 209 14.04 -22.73 9.19
N MET A 210 13.56 -21.55 8.75
CA MET A 210 13.54 -20.35 9.59
C MET A 210 12.63 -20.53 10.81
N LYS A 211 11.48 -21.19 10.63
CA LYS A 211 10.55 -21.55 11.71
C LYS A 211 11.23 -22.36 12.78
N GLU A 212 11.90 -23.44 12.37
CA GLU A 212 12.60 -24.34 13.30
C GLU A 212 13.57 -23.55 14.19
N LYS A 213 14.39 -22.68 13.59
CA LYS A 213 15.36 -21.85 14.32
C LYS A 213 14.72 -20.84 15.27
N ILE A 214 13.68 -20.13 14.81
CA ILE A 214 12.98 -19.14 15.65
C ILE A 214 12.29 -19.82 16.83
N PHE A 215 11.64 -20.97 16.62
CA PHE A 215 10.91 -21.66 17.69
C PHE A 215 11.83 -22.42 18.65
N SER A 216 13.04 -22.78 18.23
CA SER A 216 14.09 -23.35 19.10
C SER A 216 14.90 -22.30 19.87
N ASP A 217 14.51 -21.02 19.80
CA ASP A 217 15.24 -19.89 20.40
C ASP A 217 16.71 -19.78 19.94
N GLU A 218 17.01 -20.28 18.73
CA GLU A 218 18.33 -20.18 18.11
C GLU A 218 18.40 -18.98 17.18
N ILE A 219 19.51 -18.24 17.23
CA ILE A 219 19.77 -17.20 16.23
C ILE A 219 20.14 -17.88 14.90
N PRO A 220 19.37 -17.67 13.81
CA PRO A 220 19.60 -18.36 12.54
C PRO A 220 21.00 -18.06 11.97
N LYS A 221 21.83 -19.09 11.84
CA LYS A 221 23.17 -19.01 11.23
C LYS A 221 23.23 -19.86 9.96
N CYS A 222 24.00 -19.38 9.00
CA CYS A 222 24.16 -20.02 7.71
C CYS A 222 25.01 -21.27 7.84
N GLU A 223 24.50 -22.41 7.38
CA GLU A 223 25.17 -23.70 7.38
C GLU A 223 26.46 -23.72 6.55
N LYS A 224 26.63 -22.78 5.60
CA LYS A 224 27.80 -22.71 4.72
C LYS A 224 28.94 -21.83 5.25
N CYS A 225 28.60 -20.72 5.93
CA CYS A 225 29.60 -19.70 6.29
C CYS A 225 29.43 -19.13 7.71
N SER A 226 28.51 -19.68 8.50
CA SER A 226 28.17 -19.26 9.87
C SER A 226 27.71 -17.79 10.00
N GLY A 227 27.46 -17.11 8.88
CA GLY A 227 26.92 -15.76 8.85
C GLY A 227 25.45 -15.74 9.27
N LEU A 228 24.96 -14.60 9.74
CA LEU A 228 23.55 -14.43 10.11
C LEU A 228 22.63 -14.73 8.91
N VAL A 229 21.51 -15.39 9.15
CA VAL A 229 20.43 -15.56 8.15
C VAL A 229 19.29 -14.64 8.54
N LYS A 230 18.81 -13.85 7.58
CA LYS A 230 17.73 -12.88 7.78
C LYS A 230 16.54 -13.27 6.89
N PRO A 231 15.30 -13.21 7.38
CA PRO A 231 14.12 -13.22 6.53
C PRO A 231 14.23 -12.14 5.45
N ASP A 232 13.66 -12.38 4.27
CA ASP A 232 13.72 -11.45 3.14
C ASP A 232 12.77 -10.26 3.27
N ILE A 233 12.54 -9.79 4.50
CA ILE A 233 11.88 -8.53 4.80
C ILE A 233 12.86 -7.36 4.63
N VAL A 234 12.37 -6.19 4.25
CA VAL A 234 13.19 -4.98 4.05
C VAL A 234 13.27 -4.23 5.37
N PHE A 235 14.45 -4.20 5.97
CA PHE A 235 14.72 -3.37 7.14
C PHE A 235 14.94 -1.92 6.71
N PHE A 236 14.72 -0.96 7.62
CA PHE A 236 15.15 0.42 7.41
C PHE A 236 16.67 0.46 7.14
N GLY A 237 17.04 1.18 6.08
CA GLY A 237 18.40 1.22 5.55
C GLY A 237 18.68 0.23 4.42
N GLU A 238 17.75 -0.69 4.11
CA GLU A 238 17.84 -1.58 2.95
C GLU A 238 17.08 -1.02 1.73
N ASN A 239 17.50 -1.42 0.53
CA ASN A 239 16.78 -1.12 -0.70
C ASN A 239 15.54 -2.01 -0.80
N LEU A 240 14.45 -1.44 -1.35
CA LEU A 240 13.29 -2.25 -1.74
C LEU A 240 13.67 -3.25 -2.85
N PRO A 241 12.91 -4.35 -3.00
CA PRO A 241 13.21 -5.37 -4.01
C PRO A 241 13.23 -4.79 -5.43
N ALA A 242 14.13 -5.25 -6.28
CA ALA A 242 14.21 -4.79 -7.68
C ALA A 242 12.87 -4.92 -8.42
N ARG A 243 12.11 -5.99 -8.12
CA ARG A 243 10.77 -6.25 -8.68
C ARG A 243 9.81 -5.09 -8.44
N PHE A 244 9.89 -4.42 -7.29
CA PHE A 244 9.08 -3.22 -6.99
C PHE A 244 9.29 -2.14 -8.05
N PHE A 245 10.55 -1.80 -8.35
CA PHE A 245 10.91 -0.74 -9.29
C PHE A 245 10.65 -1.10 -10.74
N THR A 246 10.77 -2.37 -11.12
CA THR A 246 10.45 -2.81 -12.48
C THR A 246 8.95 -2.85 -12.71
N SER A 247 8.18 -3.43 -11.78
CA SER A 247 6.73 -3.60 -11.94
C SER A 247 6.01 -2.25 -11.87
N MET A 248 6.45 -1.32 -11.03
CA MET A 248 5.80 -0.01 -10.96
C MET A 248 5.87 0.79 -12.27
N LYS A 249 6.88 0.55 -13.11
CA LYS A 249 7.01 1.20 -14.43
C LYS A 249 6.05 0.59 -15.45
N THR A 250 5.67 -0.67 -15.30
CA THR A 250 4.78 -1.38 -16.22
C THR A 250 3.32 -1.31 -15.81
N ASP A 251 3.05 -1.39 -14.51
CA ASP A 251 1.69 -1.56 -13.98
C ASP A 251 0.94 -0.23 -13.92
N PHE A 252 1.54 0.81 -13.32
CA PHE A 252 0.86 2.08 -13.06
C PHE A 252 0.38 2.84 -14.31
N PRO A 253 1.11 2.86 -15.45
CA PRO A 253 0.61 3.48 -16.68
C PRO A 253 -0.63 2.80 -17.27
N ARG A 254 -0.92 1.54 -16.89
CA ARG A 254 -2.06 0.76 -17.35
C ARG A 254 -3.19 0.68 -16.31
N CYS A 255 -3.02 1.33 -15.17
CA CYS A 255 -3.96 1.28 -14.06
C CYS A 255 -5.24 2.06 -14.40
N ASP A 256 -6.38 1.37 -14.37
CA ASP A 256 -7.69 1.97 -14.59
C ASP A 256 -8.34 2.42 -13.28
N LEU A 257 -7.98 1.81 -12.14
CA LEU A 257 -8.44 2.18 -10.81
C LEU A 257 -7.39 1.81 -9.77
N LEU A 258 -7.04 2.76 -8.91
CA LEU A 258 -6.17 2.52 -7.75
C LEU A 258 -7.03 2.40 -6.49
N ILE A 259 -6.93 1.27 -5.78
CA ILE A 259 -7.59 1.09 -4.48
C ILE A 259 -6.51 1.06 -3.40
N ILE A 260 -6.51 2.05 -2.52
CA ILE A 260 -5.59 2.18 -1.39
C ILE A 260 -6.32 1.73 -0.12
N MET A 261 -5.78 0.77 0.61
CA MET A 261 -6.45 0.22 1.81
C MET A 261 -5.50 0.09 2.99
N GLY A 262 -5.94 0.54 4.16
CA GLY A 262 -5.25 0.25 5.42
C GLY A 262 -3.80 0.74 5.51
N THR A 263 -3.48 1.90 4.91
CA THR A 263 -2.14 2.48 4.97
C THR A 263 -2.19 3.97 5.28
N SER A 264 -1.24 4.46 6.07
CA SER A 264 -1.08 5.88 6.38
C SER A 264 -0.22 6.63 5.36
N LEU A 265 0.27 5.95 4.30
CA LEU A 265 1.10 6.52 3.23
C LEU A 265 2.27 7.40 3.72
N GLN A 266 2.88 7.06 4.86
CA GLN A 266 4.02 7.80 5.42
C GLN A 266 5.39 7.27 4.96
N VAL A 267 5.45 6.05 4.43
CA VAL A 267 6.72 5.38 4.11
C VAL A 267 7.04 5.50 2.63
N GLN A 268 8.14 6.18 2.32
CA GLN A 268 8.69 6.24 0.96
C GLN A 268 9.59 5.04 0.65
N PRO A 269 9.68 4.61 -0.61
CA PRO A 269 9.06 5.19 -1.82
C PRO A 269 7.61 4.72 -2.05
N PHE A 270 7.05 3.86 -1.21
CA PHE A 270 5.72 3.28 -1.40
C PHE A 270 4.61 4.34 -1.50
N ALA A 271 4.64 5.34 -0.62
CA ALA A 271 3.66 6.42 -0.61
C ALA A 271 3.61 7.19 -1.95
N SER A 272 4.74 7.36 -2.64
CA SER A 272 4.81 8.06 -3.94
C SER A 272 4.07 7.36 -5.08
N LEU A 273 3.70 6.08 -4.92
CA LEU A 273 3.01 5.31 -5.95
C LEU A 273 1.63 5.89 -6.29
N VAL A 274 0.96 6.55 -5.34
CA VAL A 274 -0.35 7.18 -5.59
C VAL A 274 -0.31 8.26 -6.68
N SER A 275 0.87 8.82 -6.94
CA SER A 275 1.11 9.85 -7.95
C SER A 275 1.49 9.28 -9.32
N ARG A 276 1.62 7.96 -9.46
CA ARG A 276 2.14 7.30 -10.67
C ARG A 276 1.06 6.82 -11.63
N VAL A 277 -0.21 6.82 -11.19
CA VAL A 277 -1.34 6.57 -12.08
C VAL A 277 -1.61 7.77 -12.99
N SER A 278 -2.29 7.56 -14.12
CA SER A 278 -2.69 8.64 -15.02
C SER A 278 -3.51 9.69 -14.28
N LYS A 279 -3.48 10.95 -14.75
CA LYS A 279 -4.38 12.01 -14.24
C LYS A 279 -5.85 11.59 -14.34
N SER A 280 -6.20 10.78 -15.35
CA SER A 280 -7.55 10.26 -15.56
C SER A 280 -7.87 8.95 -14.81
N THR A 281 -7.02 8.46 -13.91
CA THR A 281 -7.29 7.22 -13.16
C THR A 281 -7.94 7.56 -11.81
N PRO A 282 -9.15 7.08 -11.50
CA PRO A 282 -9.75 7.25 -10.19
C PRO A 282 -8.93 6.57 -9.08
N ARG A 283 -8.98 7.12 -7.88
CA ARG A 283 -8.33 6.56 -6.70
C ARG A 283 -9.33 6.45 -5.55
N LEU A 284 -9.50 5.24 -5.02
CA LEU A 284 -10.35 4.98 -3.86
C LEU A 284 -9.47 4.70 -2.65
N LEU A 285 -9.64 5.46 -1.57
CA LEU A 285 -9.07 5.18 -0.26
C LEU A 285 -10.13 4.50 0.62
N ILE A 286 -9.82 3.33 1.17
CA ILE A 286 -10.60 2.68 2.24
C ILE A 286 -9.70 2.62 3.48
N ASN A 287 -9.93 3.51 4.44
CA ASN A 287 -9.06 3.62 5.60
C ASN A 287 -9.78 4.24 6.80
N MET A 288 -9.25 4.05 8.00
CA MET A 288 -9.81 4.65 9.22
C MET A 288 -9.70 6.18 9.23
N GLU A 289 -8.78 6.74 8.46
CA GLU A 289 -8.52 8.17 8.35
C GLU A 289 -8.12 8.55 6.92
N LYS A 290 -8.35 9.81 6.53
CA LYS A 290 -7.83 10.35 5.27
C LYS A 290 -6.30 10.38 5.32
N THR A 291 -5.66 10.02 4.22
CA THR A 291 -4.20 10.00 4.12
C THR A 291 -3.74 10.41 2.72
N GLY A 292 -2.44 10.62 2.52
CA GLY A 292 -1.83 10.90 1.23
C GLY A 292 -2.27 12.22 0.60
N GLN A 293 -2.95 13.08 1.35
CA GLN A 293 -3.36 14.40 0.87
C GLN A 293 -2.12 15.24 0.56
N CYS A 294 -2.21 16.04 -0.50
CA CYS A 294 -1.14 16.97 -0.82
C CYS A 294 -1.10 18.05 0.27
N ASP A 295 0.06 18.25 0.90
CA ASP A 295 0.30 19.46 1.68
C ASP A 295 0.10 20.66 0.72
N ALA A 296 -0.71 21.63 1.11
CA ALA A 296 -1.01 22.82 0.32
C ALA A 296 0.28 23.57 -0.09
N LEU A 297 1.29 23.59 0.78
CA LEU A 297 2.59 24.20 0.52
C LEU A 297 3.37 23.42 -0.56
N MET A 298 3.36 22.08 -0.50
CA MET A 298 4.03 21.24 -1.50
C MET A 298 3.31 21.26 -2.85
N GLY A 299 1.97 21.37 -2.82
CA GLY A 299 1.16 21.54 -4.03
C GLY A 299 1.46 22.84 -4.75
N MET A 300 1.61 23.95 -3.99
CA MET A 300 1.97 25.26 -4.53
C MET A 300 3.38 25.28 -5.17
N LEU A 301 4.32 24.49 -4.64
CA LEU A 301 5.67 24.35 -5.19
C LEU A 301 5.77 23.39 -6.40
N GLY A 302 4.64 22.90 -6.92
CA GLY A 302 4.62 22.03 -8.10
C GLY A 302 4.95 20.56 -7.81
N PHE A 303 5.07 20.16 -6.54
CA PHE A 303 5.22 18.75 -6.13
C PHE A 303 3.86 18.03 -5.97
N GLY A 304 2.82 18.55 -6.62
CA GLY A 304 1.44 18.08 -6.55
C GLY A 304 1.25 16.65 -7.07
N GLY A 305 1.35 15.68 -6.17
CA GLY A 305 1.04 14.27 -6.44
C GLY A 305 0.05 13.63 -5.45
N GLY A 306 -0.33 14.34 -4.39
CA GLY A 306 -1.20 13.82 -3.34
C GLY A 306 -2.65 13.56 -3.80
N MET A 307 -3.45 13.09 -2.86
CA MET A 307 -4.89 12.89 -3.01
C MET A 307 -5.66 14.17 -2.66
N ASP A 308 -6.78 14.39 -3.33
CA ASP A 308 -7.68 15.52 -3.13
C ASP A 308 -9.13 15.03 -3.09
N PHE A 309 -9.65 14.88 -1.87
CA PHE A 309 -10.98 14.34 -1.61
C PHE A 309 -12.07 15.42 -1.49
N ASP A 310 -11.68 16.64 -1.11
CA ASP A 310 -12.63 17.61 -0.54
C ASP A 310 -12.59 18.98 -1.23
N SER A 311 -11.56 19.28 -2.03
CA SER A 311 -11.50 20.59 -2.69
C SER A 311 -12.56 20.69 -3.78
N GLU A 312 -12.95 21.91 -4.14
CA GLU A 312 -13.85 22.16 -5.29
C GLU A 312 -13.26 21.67 -6.63
N LYS A 313 -11.96 21.39 -6.67
CA LYS A 313 -11.24 20.86 -7.83
C LYS A 313 -11.12 19.32 -7.80
N ALA A 314 -11.60 18.67 -6.74
CA ALA A 314 -11.60 17.21 -6.65
C ALA A 314 -12.42 16.62 -7.80
N TYR A 315 -11.83 15.64 -8.51
CA TYR A 315 -12.42 15.10 -9.74
C TYR A 315 -12.28 13.58 -9.90
N ARG A 316 -11.53 12.91 -9.02
CA ARG A 316 -11.17 11.50 -9.18
C ARG A 316 -10.87 10.72 -7.91
N ASP A 317 -10.71 11.38 -6.76
CA ASP A 317 -10.33 10.72 -5.51
C ASP A 317 -11.56 10.58 -4.61
N VAL A 318 -11.74 9.38 -4.06
CA VAL A 318 -12.86 9.03 -3.18
C VAL A 318 -12.27 8.45 -1.89
N ALA A 319 -12.83 8.82 -0.74
CA ALA A 319 -12.45 8.26 0.55
C ALA A 319 -13.66 7.63 1.24
N TYR A 320 -13.56 6.33 1.54
CA TYR A 320 -14.42 5.63 2.49
C TYR A 320 -13.70 5.60 3.85
N ILE A 321 -14.30 6.24 4.86
CA ILE A 321 -13.74 6.34 6.20
C ILE A 321 -14.39 5.32 7.11
N GLY A 322 -13.63 4.27 7.45
CA GLY A 322 -14.10 3.14 8.23
C GLY A 322 -13.10 1.99 8.21
N THR A 323 -13.51 0.82 8.70
CA THR A 323 -12.65 -0.36 8.66
C THR A 323 -12.45 -0.83 7.21
N CYS A 324 -11.30 -1.45 6.93
CA CYS A 324 -11.04 -2.01 5.60
C CYS A 324 -12.03 -3.12 5.24
N ASP A 325 -12.45 -3.92 6.22
CA ASP A 325 -13.42 -5.00 6.01
C ASP A 325 -14.81 -4.44 5.66
N ASP A 326 -15.29 -3.43 6.40
CA ASP A 326 -16.60 -2.80 6.12
C ASP A 326 -16.61 -2.11 4.76
N GLY A 327 -15.55 -1.39 4.41
CA GLY A 327 -15.45 -0.72 3.11
C GLY A 327 -15.38 -1.72 1.95
N CYS A 328 -14.68 -2.84 2.11
CA CYS A 328 -14.66 -3.91 1.12
C CYS A 328 -16.02 -4.61 0.99
N LEU A 329 -16.73 -4.85 2.11
CA LEU A 329 -18.08 -5.41 2.08
C LEU A 329 -19.08 -4.45 1.43
N ALA A 330 -19.01 -3.16 1.72
CA ALA A 330 -19.86 -2.14 1.11
C ALA A 330 -19.62 -2.05 -0.40
N LEU A 331 -18.36 -2.03 -0.83
CA LEU A 331 -18.04 -2.06 -2.26
C LEU A 331 -18.49 -3.37 -2.92
N ALA A 332 -18.27 -4.51 -2.25
CA ALA A 332 -18.76 -5.79 -2.74
C ALA A 332 -20.29 -5.84 -2.83
N GLU A 333 -21.02 -5.20 -1.92
CA GLU A 333 -22.48 -5.09 -1.96
C GLU A 333 -22.95 -4.33 -3.20
N LEU A 334 -22.36 -3.16 -3.47
CA LEU A 334 -22.64 -2.34 -4.64
C LEU A 334 -22.31 -3.08 -5.96
N LEU A 335 -21.30 -3.95 -5.93
CA LEU A 335 -20.90 -4.78 -7.07
C LEU A 335 -21.73 -6.06 -7.21
N GLY A 336 -22.59 -6.40 -6.24
CA GLY A 336 -23.36 -7.65 -6.21
C GLY A 336 -22.54 -8.88 -5.81
N TRP A 337 -21.40 -8.69 -5.14
CA TRP A 337 -20.41 -9.71 -4.78
C TRP A 337 -20.40 -10.05 -3.28
N LYS A 338 -21.15 -9.34 -2.44
CA LYS A 338 -21.12 -9.50 -0.98
C LYS A 338 -21.33 -10.96 -0.52
N ALA A 339 -22.36 -11.63 -1.03
CA ALA A 339 -22.64 -13.02 -0.64
C ALA A 339 -21.51 -13.98 -1.06
N GLU A 340 -20.93 -13.77 -2.24
CA GLU A 340 -19.78 -14.55 -2.73
C GLU A 340 -18.54 -14.34 -1.87
N LEU A 341 -18.28 -13.09 -1.47
CA LEU A 341 -17.17 -12.72 -0.60
C LEU A 341 -17.34 -13.32 0.80
N GLU A 342 -18.51 -13.19 1.42
CA GLU A 342 -18.80 -13.77 2.74
C GLU A 342 -18.66 -15.29 2.74
N GLU A 343 -19.13 -15.96 1.69
CA GLU A 343 -19.01 -17.41 1.55
C GLU A 343 -17.55 -17.83 1.32
N MET A 344 -16.77 -17.05 0.56
CA MET A 344 -15.33 -17.25 0.43
C MET A 344 -14.63 -17.18 1.78
N VAL A 345 -14.86 -16.12 2.54
CA VAL A 345 -14.25 -15.93 3.87
C VAL A 345 -14.57 -17.11 4.78
N LYS A 346 -15.86 -17.50 4.88
CA LYS A 346 -16.30 -18.63 5.72
C LYS A 346 -15.61 -19.93 5.35
N ARG A 347 -15.59 -20.26 4.05
CA ARG A 347 -15.00 -21.50 3.55
C ARG A 347 -13.51 -21.56 3.81
N GLU A 348 -12.76 -20.52 3.44
CA GLU A 348 -11.31 -20.50 3.59
C GLU A 348 -10.90 -20.50 5.06
N HIS A 349 -11.62 -19.78 5.93
CA HIS A 349 -11.40 -19.84 7.37
C HIS A 349 -11.61 -21.25 7.95
N ALA A 350 -12.66 -21.96 7.50
CA ALA A 350 -12.92 -23.33 7.91
C ALA A 350 -11.84 -24.30 7.43
N LEU A 351 -11.30 -24.10 6.22
CA LEU A 351 -10.17 -24.88 5.68
C LEU A 351 -8.90 -24.67 6.50
N ILE A 352 -8.59 -23.42 6.87
CA ILE A 352 -7.44 -23.09 7.73
C ILE A 352 -7.61 -23.77 9.10
N ASP A 353 -8.79 -23.65 9.73
CA ASP A 353 -9.07 -24.29 11.03
C ASP A 353 -8.92 -25.82 10.98
N SER A 354 -9.36 -26.44 9.88
CA SER A 354 -9.23 -27.88 9.70
C SER A 354 -7.76 -28.29 9.55
N LYS A 355 -6.97 -27.54 8.77
CA LYS A 355 -5.54 -27.80 8.57
C LYS A 355 -4.75 -27.66 9.88
N ASP A 356 -5.02 -26.60 10.65
CA ASP A 356 -4.37 -26.37 11.94
C ASP A 356 -4.66 -27.49 12.95
N LYS A 357 -5.90 -28.00 12.97
CA LYS A 357 -6.26 -29.17 13.80
C LYS A 357 -5.49 -30.42 13.38
N GLN A 358 -5.32 -30.66 12.07
CA GLN A 358 -4.56 -31.80 11.56
C GLN A 358 -3.07 -31.69 11.90
N ASP A 359 -2.48 -30.51 11.78
CA ASP A 359 -1.06 -30.29 12.05
C ASP A 359 -0.75 -30.42 13.54
N LYS A 360 -1.63 -29.90 14.42
CA LYS A 360 -1.53 -30.13 15.88
C LYS A 360 -1.66 -31.61 16.26
N ALA A 361 -2.58 -32.34 15.61
CA ALA A 361 -2.73 -33.78 15.85
C ALA A 361 -1.49 -34.56 15.40
N LYS A 362 -0.88 -34.21 14.26
CA LYS A 362 0.37 -34.81 13.80
C LYS A 362 1.53 -34.54 14.75
N GLN A 363 1.70 -33.31 15.23
CA GLN A 363 2.73 -32.97 16.20
C GLN A 363 2.57 -33.73 17.53
N ALA A 364 1.34 -33.88 18.04
CA ALA A 364 1.06 -34.66 19.25
C ALA A 364 1.35 -36.17 19.07
N SER A 365 1.12 -36.71 17.87
CA SER A 365 1.46 -38.10 17.56
C SER A 365 2.97 -38.35 17.43
N GLN A 366 3.73 -37.35 16.96
CA GLN A 366 5.18 -37.45 16.82
C GLN A 366 5.91 -37.27 18.17
N SER A 367 5.41 -36.42 19.06
CA SER A 367 5.97 -36.25 20.41
C SER A 367 5.71 -37.46 21.32
N SER A 368 4.56 -38.13 21.17
CA SER A 368 4.25 -39.38 21.88
C SER A 368 5.07 -40.58 21.37
N ALA A 369 5.43 -40.61 20.09
CA ALA A 369 6.33 -41.64 19.54
C ALA A 369 7.80 -41.46 19.96
N ALA A 370 8.26 -40.22 20.18
CA ALA A 370 9.63 -39.92 20.64
C ALA A 370 9.84 -40.22 22.13
N GLY A 371 8.80 -40.14 22.98
CA GLY A 371 8.85 -40.44 24.41
C GLY A 371 8.84 -41.93 24.78
N GLY A 372 8.60 -42.83 23.82
CA GLY A 372 8.44 -44.28 24.05
C GLY A 372 9.72 -45.11 24.03
N LYS A 373 10.91 -44.49 23.90
CA LYS A 373 12.20 -45.20 23.71
C LYS A 373 13.20 -45.00 24.86
N THR A 374 12.75 -45.01 26.11
CA THR A 374 13.64 -45.14 27.27
C THR A 374 12.90 -45.80 28.42
N THR A 375 12.94 -47.14 28.48
CA THR A 375 13.04 -47.96 29.72
C THR A 375 12.79 -49.44 29.37
N SER A 376 13.84 -50.16 28.97
CA SER A 376 13.89 -51.61 29.20
C SER A 376 15.32 -52.12 29.18
N GLY A 377 15.87 -52.36 30.37
CA GLY A 377 16.72 -53.53 30.62
C GLY A 377 18.23 -53.32 30.60
N THR A 378 18.81 -53.05 31.76
CA THR A 378 20.09 -53.67 32.16
C THR A 378 20.11 -53.86 33.68
N GLY A 379 19.66 -55.03 34.12
CA GLY A 379 19.89 -55.56 35.46
C GLY A 379 20.45 -56.97 35.34
N LYS A 380 21.79 -57.09 35.46
CA LYS A 380 22.57 -58.29 35.76
C LYS A 380 24.03 -57.82 35.91
N SER A 381 24.52 -57.58 37.12
CA SER A 381 25.21 -58.54 38.00
C SER A 381 26.35 -59.27 37.29
N ASP A 382 27.60 -58.92 37.64
CA ASP A 382 28.65 -59.91 37.86
C ASP A 382 29.70 -59.38 38.85
N LYS A 383 29.90 -60.19 39.89
CA LYS A 383 31.02 -60.19 40.84
C LYS A 383 32.04 -61.20 40.33
N THR A 384 33.33 -60.86 40.38
CA THR A 384 34.55 -61.66 40.64
C THR A 384 35.70 -60.87 40.03
N GLU A 385 36.89 -60.71 40.63
CA GLU A 385 37.54 -61.27 41.81
C GLU A 385 38.64 -60.28 42.24
#